data_AF-A0A1I8P4N7-F1
#
_entry.id   AF-A0A1I8P4N7-F1
#
_cell.length_a   1.000
_cell.length_b   1.000
_cell.length_c   1.000
_cell.angle_alpha   90.00
_cell.angle_beta   90.00
_cell.angle_gamma   90.00
#
_symmetry.space_group_name_H-M   'P 1'
#
loop_
_entity.id
_entity.type
_entity.pdbx_description
1 polymer ?
#
loop_
_entity_poly.entity_id
_entity_poly.type
_entity_poly.pdbx_seq_one_letter_code
_entity_poly.pdbx_strand_id
1 'polypeptide(L)'
;MSNWEEFYNTHLPPTDFEDNRSLLKEFCERHNQLQNRIVLVTSGGTTVPLEHNTVRFVDNFSAGTRGSSSAEYFLDHNYAVIFMHRQKSLEPFTRHFTGQQFFDMLDITDNGQSTSITVNPDSVDVFAPILAKYKQARESQMILYVSFTSVVDYMWLLRAACECLAAFEDRAVLFLAAAVSDFYIPQDMMKVKWPSDY
;
A
#
# COMPACT_ATOMS: atom_id res chain seq x y z
N MET A 1 -14.38 -27.64 7.94
CA MET A 1 -13.82 -26.50 7.20
C MET A 1 -12.49 -26.16 7.85
N SER A 2 -11.48 -25.84 7.05
CA SER A 2 -10.25 -25.29 7.60
C SER A 2 -10.51 -23.88 8.15
N ASN A 3 -9.78 -23.47 9.19
CA ASN A 3 -9.98 -22.19 9.88
C ASN A 3 -9.97 -20.98 8.92
N TRP A 4 -9.19 -21.05 7.84
CA TRP A 4 -9.10 -19.96 6.86
C TRP A 4 -10.32 -19.89 5.91
N GLU A 5 -10.97 -21.01 5.58
CA GLU A 5 -12.21 -21.00 4.78
C GLU A 5 -13.35 -20.33 5.55
N GLU A 6 -13.44 -20.64 6.84
CA GLU A 6 -14.43 -20.04 7.74
C GLU A 6 -14.25 -18.53 7.86
N PHE A 7 -13.00 -18.05 7.91
CA PHE A 7 -12.69 -16.62 7.90
C PHE A 7 -13.32 -15.91 6.69
N TYR A 8 -13.09 -16.39 5.47
CA TYR A 8 -13.63 -15.76 4.25
C TYR A 8 -15.15 -15.94 4.08
N ASN A 9 -15.73 -16.97 4.71
CA ASN A 9 -17.19 -17.17 4.71
C ASN A 9 -17.91 -16.23 5.69
N THR A 10 -17.23 -15.81 6.75
CA THR A 10 -17.80 -14.99 7.83
C THR A 10 -17.44 -13.52 7.75
N HIS A 11 -16.41 -13.15 6.97
CA HIS A 11 -15.98 -11.76 6.79
C HIS A 11 -16.13 -11.34 5.34
N LEU A 12 -16.99 -10.33 5.12
CA LEU A 12 -17.21 -9.77 3.79
C LEU A 12 -15.94 -9.10 3.25
N PRO A 13 -15.70 -9.15 1.92
CA PRO A 13 -14.61 -8.42 1.30
C PRO A 13 -14.79 -6.90 1.44
N PRO A 14 -13.71 -6.11 1.32
CA PRO A 14 -13.81 -4.65 1.31
C PRO A 14 -14.64 -4.19 0.09
N THR A 15 -15.26 -3.01 0.20
CA THR A 15 -16.21 -2.51 -0.81
C THR A 15 -15.60 -2.31 -2.19
N ASP A 16 -14.30 -2.01 -2.25
CA ASP A 16 -13.50 -1.82 -3.45
C ASP A 16 -12.73 -3.10 -3.87
N PHE A 17 -13.08 -4.26 -3.30
CA PHE A 17 -12.36 -5.51 -3.56
C PHE A 17 -12.36 -5.91 -5.03
N GLU A 18 -13.51 -5.84 -5.70
CA GLU A 18 -13.65 -6.25 -7.10
C GLU A 18 -12.84 -5.36 -8.07
N ASP A 19 -12.79 -4.06 -7.77
CA ASP A 19 -11.97 -3.10 -8.52
C ASP A 19 -10.48 -3.40 -8.32
N ASN A 20 -10.05 -3.59 -7.06
CA ASN A 20 -8.67 -3.97 -6.74
C ASN A 20 -8.28 -5.32 -7.37
N ARG A 21 -9.18 -6.31 -7.36
CA ARG A 21 -8.94 -7.62 -8.00
C ARG A 21 -8.76 -7.47 -9.51
N SER A 22 -9.52 -6.60 -10.14
CA SER A 22 -9.41 -6.30 -11.57
C SER A 22 -8.08 -5.62 -11.90
N LEU A 23 -7.66 -4.63 -11.09
CA LEU A 23 -6.36 -3.96 -11.22
C LEU A 23 -5.18 -4.92 -11.03
N LEU A 24 -5.25 -5.77 -10.00
CA LEU A 24 -4.24 -6.80 -9.73
C LEU A 24 -4.12 -7.76 -10.91
N LYS A 25 -5.25 -8.23 -11.44
CA LYS A 25 -5.28 -9.14 -12.58
C LYS A 25 -4.66 -8.52 -13.82
N GLU A 26 -5.08 -7.31 -14.20
CA GLU A 26 -4.53 -6.61 -15.37
C GLU A 26 -3.02 -6.37 -15.22
N PHE A 27 -2.58 -5.95 -14.03
CA PHE A 27 -1.18 -5.72 -13.75
C PHE A 27 -0.34 -7.00 -13.87
N CYS A 28 -0.82 -8.09 -13.28
CA CYS A 28 -0.17 -9.40 -13.34
C CYS A 28 -0.14 -9.95 -14.77
N GLU A 29 -1.25 -9.88 -15.51
CA GLU A 29 -1.32 -10.37 -16.89
C GLU A 29 -0.31 -9.64 -17.80
N ARG A 30 -0.22 -8.30 -17.69
CA ARG A 30 0.74 -7.49 -18.44
C ARG A 30 2.18 -7.90 -18.15
N HIS A 31 2.57 -7.96 -16.88
CA HIS A 31 3.95 -8.30 -16.50
C HIS A 31 4.29 -9.77 -16.73
N ASN A 32 3.29 -10.64 -16.74
CA ASN A 32 3.48 -12.03 -17.14
C ASN A 32 3.81 -12.12 -18.64
N GLN A 33 3.08 -11.40 -19.50
CA GLN A 33 3.38 -11.34 -20.94
C GLN A 33 4.76 -10.75 -21.22
N LEU A 34 5.16 -9.71 -20.47
CA LEU A 34 6.48 -9.09 -20.58
C LEU A 34 7.62 -9.92 -19.96
N GLN A 35 7.31 -11.03 -19.29
CA GLN A 35 8.27 -11.88 -18.59
C GLN A 35 9.06 -11.14 -17.49
N ASN A 36 8.48 -10.09 -16.91
CA ASN A 36 9.10 -9.36 -15.80
C ASN A 36 9.11 -10.23 -14.53
N ARG A 37 10.09 -9.99 -13.66
CA ARG A 37 10.01 -10.46 -12.27
C ARG A 37 9.02 -9.57 -11.52
N ILE A 38 8.28 -10.15 -10.58
CA ILE A 38 7.24 -9.44 -9.84
C ILE A 38 7.39 -9.68 -8.35
N VAL A 39 7.06 -8.67 -7.54
CA VAL A 39 7.06 -8.78 -6.09
C VAL A 39 5.78 -8.19 -5.52
N LEU A 40 5.18 -8.91 -4.57
CA LEU A 40 4.19 -8.35 -3.66
C LEU A 40 4.90 -7.85 -2.42
N VAL A 41 4.87 -6.54 -2.21
CA VAL A 41 5.35 -5.91 -0.97
C VAL A 41 4.14 -5.55 -0.14
N THR A 42 4.03 -6.11 1.07
CA THR A 42 3.04 -5.65 2.04
C THR A 42 3.67 -4.70 3.06
N SER A 43 2.99 -3.60 3.41
CA SER A 43 3.56 -2.54 4.24
C SER A 43 2.53 -1.88 5.17
N GLY A 44 2.99 -1.40 6.33
CA GLY A 44 2.13 -0.76 7.33
C GLY A 44 1.40 -1.74 8.24
N GLY A 45 0.58 -1.21 9.15
CA GLY A 45 -0.18 -1.95 10.15
C GLY A 45 -1.59 -2.33 9.72
N THR A 46 -2.13 -3.43 10.25
CA THR A 46 -3.57 -3.69 10.16
C THR A 46 -4.30 -3.24 11.41
N THR A 47 -5.57 -2.85 11.25
CA THR A 47 -6.47 -2.60 12.37
C THR A 47 -7.48 -3.72 12.56
N VAL A 48 -7.96 -3.88 13.79
CA VAL A 48 -9.04 -4.78 14.17
C VAL A 48 -10.18 -3.95 14.75
N PRO A 49 -11.31 -3.81 14.04
CA PRO A 49 -12.50 -3.15 14.56
C PRO A 49 -13.03 -3.81 15.83
N LEU A 50 -13.44 -3.00 16.81
CA LEU A 50 -14.14 -3.48 18.02
C LEU A 50 -15.67 -3.41 17.90
N GLU A 51 -16.17 -2.68 16.90
CA GLU A 51 -17.59 -2.41 16.66
C GLU A 51 -17.91 -2.38 15.16
N HIS A 52 -19.15 -2.70 14.79
CA HIS A 52 -19.64 -2.61 13.40
C HIS A 52 -19.52 -1.20 12.82
N ASN A 53 -19.96 -0.19 13.59
CA ASN A 53 -19.75 1.22 13.26
C ASN A 53 -18.45 1.66 13.92
N THR A 54 -17.35 1.29 13.29
CA THR A 54 -16.02 1.32 13.91
C THR A 54 -15.62 2.75 14.30
N VAL A 55 -15.55 2.97 15.61
CA VAL A 55 -14.91 4.17 16.20
C VAL A 55 -13.63 3.76 16.91
N ARG A 56 -13.61 2.57 17.53
CA ARG A 56 -12.47 2.02 18.24
C ARG A 56 -11.94 0.79 17.53
N PHE A 57 -10.62 0.67 17.52
CA PHE A 57 -9.92 -0.44 16.91
C PHE A 57 -8.62 -0.72 17.65
N VAL A 58 -8.14 -1.95 17.56
CA VAL A 58 -6.76 -2.31 17.90
C VAL A 58 -5.91 -2.05 16.66
N ASP A 59 -4.75 -1.42 16.82
CA ASP A 59 -3.85 -1.10 15.71
C ASP A 59 -2.49 -1.77 15.93
N ASN A 60 -2.03 -2.53 14.94
CA ASN A 60 -0.67 -3.05 14.91
C ASN A 60 0.25 -1.99 14.32
N PHE A 61 0.92 -1.24 15.17
CA PHE A 61 1.71 -0.09 14.73
C PHE A 61 2.83 -0.46 13.75
N SER A 62 2.79 0.14 12.57
CA SER A 62 3.90 0.14 11.61
C SER A 62 3.79 1.37 10.71
N ALA A 63 4.83 2.20 10.73
CA ALA A 63 4.92 3.37 9.86
C ALA A 63 5.04 3.01 8.36
N GLY A 64 5.44 1.77 8.03
CA GLY A 64 5.64 1.32 6.66
C GLY A 64 7.03 1.61 6.07
N THR A 65 8.02 2.02 6.88
CA THR A 65 9.39 2.34 6.43
C THR A 65 10.05 1.19 5.69
N ARG A 66 9.97 -0.04 6.22
CA ARG A 66 10.60 -1.21 5.60
C ARG A 66 9.98 -1.55 4.25
N GLY A 67 8.64 -1.61 4.19
CA GLY A 67 7.94 -1.94 2.95
C GLY A 67 8.18 -0.89 1.87
N SER A 68 7.98 0.40 2.18
CA SER A 68 8.20 1.49 1.22
C SER A 68 9.63 1.54 0.69
N SER A 69 10.63 1.42 1.58
CA SER A 69 12.03 1.39 1.16
C SER A 69 12.39 0.14 0.35
N SER A 70 11.78 -1.02 0.67
CA SER A 70 12.05 -2.26 -0.07
C SER A 70 11.42 -2.22 -1.47
N ALA A 71 10.26 -1.60 -1.62
CA ALA A 71 9.65 -1.41 -2.93
C ALA A 71 10.52 -0.54 -3.86
N GLU A 72 11.14 0.54 -3.36
CA GLU A 72 12.12 1.32 -4.13
C GLU A 72 13.31 0.44 -4.56
N TYR A 73 13.83 -0.38 -3.65
CA TYR A 73 14.91 -1.31 -3.95
C TYR A 73 14.54 -2.32 -5.03
N PHE A 74 13.34 -2.91 -4.97
CA PHE A 74 12.86 -3.84 -5.99
C PHE A 74 12.69 -3.17 -7.36
N LEU A 75 12.17 -1.95 -7.41
CA LEU A 75 12.08 -1.16 -8.65
C LEU A 75 13.46 -0.89 -9.25
N ASP A 76 14.45 -0.53 -8.43
CA ASP A 76 15.85 -0.33 -8.87
C ASP A 76 16.46 -1.63 -9.45
N HIS A 77 15.90 -2.80 -9.13
CA HIS A 77 16.32 -4.11 -9.64
C HIS A 77 15.36 -4.69 -10.70
N ASN A 78 14.58 -3.83 -11.37
CA ASN A 78 13.66 -4.18 -12.46
C ASN A 78 12.55 -5.18 -12.09
N TYR A 79 12.13 -5.22 -10.82
CA TYR A 79 10.91 -5.92 -10.45
C TYR A 79 9.68 -5.05 -10.69
N ALA A 80 8.63 -5.63 -11.25
CA ALA A 80 7.29 -5.07 -11.14
C ALA A 80 6.83 -5.20 -9.68
N VAL A 81 6.30 -4.13 -9.09
CA VAL A 81 5.98 -4.08 -7.66
C VAL A 81 4.48 -3.90 -7.46
N ILE A 82 3.85 -4.84 -6.77
CA ILE A 82 2.54 -4.64 -6.16
C ILE A 82 2.79 -4.14 -4.73
N PHE A 83 2.51 -2.87 -4.48
CA PHE A 83 2.69 -2.23 -3.18
C PHE A 83 1.35 -2.20 -2.43
N MET A 84 1.10 -3.26 -1.68
CA MET A 84 -0.09 -3.40 -0.83
C MET A 84 0.19 -2.78 0.54
N HIS A 85 -0.46 -1.67 0.89
CA HIS A 85 -0.06 -0.88 2.05
C HIS A 85 -1.23 -0.34 2.88
N ARG A 86 -0.97 -0.10 4.17
CA ARG A 86 -1.93 0.58 5.04
C ARG A 86 -2.19 2.00 4.55
N GLN A 87 -3.44 2.39 4.43
CA GLN A 87 -3.78 3.78 4.10
C GLN A 87 -3.12 4.75 5.09
N LYS A 88 -2.56 5.85 4.57
CA LYS A 88 -1.80 6.86 5.34
C LYS A 88 -0.52 6.33 6.00
N SER A 89 0.03 5.20 5.55
CA SER A 89 1.39 4.78 5.88
C SER A 89 2.40 5.31 4.86
N LEU A 90 3.69 5.11 5.10
CA LEU A 90 4.74 5.53 4.17
C LEU A 90 4.66 4.75 2.86
N GLU A 91 4.72 5.49 1.75
CA GLU A 91 4.74 4.97 0.38
C GLU A 91 6.14 5.17 -0.26
N PRO A 92 6.52 4.36 -1.26
CA PRO A 92 7.74 4.57 -2.03
C PRO A 92 7.83 5.99 -2.57
N PHE A 93 9.03 6.56 -2.58
CA PHE A 93 9.37 7.91 -3.03
C PHE A 93 8.87 9.02 -2.09
N THR A 94 7.57 9.06 -1.77
CA THR A 94 7.00 10.11 -0.91
C THR A 94 7.46 9.98 0.54
N ARG A 95 7.88 8.79 0.98
CA ARG A 95 8.46 8.56 2.33
C ARG A 95 9.65 9.46 2.68
N HIS A 96 10.32 10.03 1.69
CA HIS A 96 11.47 10.91 1.88
C HIS A 96 11.05 12.35 2.20
N PHE A 97 9.78 12.71 1.96
CA PHE A 97 9.25 14.06 2.15
C PHE A 97 8.12 14.03 3.18
N THR A 98 8.44 14.36 4.43
CA THR A 98 7.45 14.29 5.51
C THR A 98 6.97 15.68 5.96
N GLY A 99 5.64 15.87 5.97
CA GLY A 99 4.99 17.05 6.53
C GLY A 99 5.52 18.36 5.94
N GLN A 100 5.98 19.26 6.82
CA GLN A 100 6.45 20.61 6.45
C GLN A 100 7.72 20.59 5.59
N GLN A 101 8.55 19.55 5.72
CA GLN A 101 9.82 19.45 4.96
C GLN A 101 9.60 19.48 3.45
N PHE A 102 8.47 18.97 2.95
CA PHE A 102 8.15 19.04 1.53
C PHE A 102 7.93 20.48 1.07
N PHE A 103 7.24 21.29 1.87
CA PHE A 103 6.98 22.70 1.54
C PHE A 103 8.25 23.55 1.68
N ASP A 104 9.12 23.22 2.64
CA ASP A 104 10.42 23.90 2.81
C ASP A 104 11.36 23.70 1.60
N MET A 105 11.13 22.66 0.79
CA MET A 105 11.87 22.39 -0.45
C MET A 105 11.34 23.19 -1.65
N LEU A 106 10.22 23.91 -1.53
CA LEU A 106 9.57 24.61 -2.64
C LEU A 106 9.67 26.13 -2.48
N ASP A 107 10.05 26.79 -3.58
CA ASP A 107 10.06 28.24 -3.71
C ASP A 107 8.98 28.71 -4.69
N ILE A 108 8.45 29.90 -4.43
CA ILE A 108 7.54 30.59 -5.34
C ILE A 108 8.31 31.72 -6.01
N THR A 109 8.44 31.65 -7.33
CA THR A 109 8.99 32.74 -8.15
C THR A 109 7.85 33.42 -8.89
N ASP A 110 7.62 34.70 -8.59
CA ASP A 110 6.63 35.54 -9.26
C ASP A 110 7.32 36.66 -10.03
N ASN A 111 7.19 36.62 -11.35
CA ASN A 111 7.78 37.62 -12.25
C ASN A 111 6.74 38.65 -12.75
N GLY A 112 5.57 38.74 -12.10
CA GLY A 112 4.48 39.66 -12.43
C GLY A 112 3.64 39.28 -13.66
N GLN A 113 4.14 38.39 -14.51
CA GLN A 113 3.41 37.80 -15.65
C GLN A 113 3.02 36.34 -15.43
N SER A 114 3.75 35.62 -14.57
CA SER A 114 3.46 34.23 -14.22
C SER A 114 4.09 33.88 -12.87
N THR A 115 3.34 33.12 -12.09
CA THR A 115 3.81 32.50 -10.86
C THR A 115 4.27 31.08 -11.18
N SER A 116 5.50 30.74 -10.80
CA SER A 116 6.06 29.40 -10.95
C SER A 116 6.50 28.85 -9.60
N ILE A 117 6.33 27.54 -9.41
CA ILE A 117 6.80 26.83 -8.22
C ILE A 117 8.04 26.03 -8.63
N THR A 118 9.14 26.26 -7.93
CA THR A 118 10.46 25.65 -8.18
C THR A 118 10.93 24.92 -6.94
N VAL A 119 11.85 23.97 -7.09
CA VAL A 119 12.55 23.37 -5.95
C VAL A 119 13.69 24.30 -5.53
N ASN A 120 13.84 24.54 -4.23
CA ASN A 120 14.97 25.31 -3.68
C ASN A 120 16.30 24.67 -4.13
N PRO A 121 17.28 25.45 -4.62
CA PRO A 121 18.60 24.97 -5.03
C PRO A 121 19.27 24.00 -4.05
N ASP A 122 19.17 24.26 -2.73
CA ASP A 122 19.77 23.43 -1.68
C ASP A 122 19.12 22.04 -1.55
N SER A 123 17.90 21.88 -2.08
CA SER A 123 17.13 20.64 -2.02
C SER A 123 17.14 19.85 -3.33
N VAL A 124 17.69 20.40 -4.42
CA VAL A 124 17.66 19.77 -5.76
C VAL A 124 18.36 18.42 -5.76
N ASP A 125 19.54 18.31 -5.14
CA ASP A 125 20.33 17.07 -5.13
C ASP A 125 19.62 15.91 -4.42
N VAL A 126 18.70 16.22 -3.49
CA VAL A 126 17.88 15.22 -2.80
C VAL A 126 16.60 14.94 -3.58
N PHE A 127 15.91 16.00 -4.04
CA PHE A 127 14.59 15.89 -4.65
C PHE A 127 14.61 15.29 -6.07
N ALA A 128 15.54 15.76 -6.91
CA ALA A 128 15.63 15.38 -8.31
C ALA A 128 15.77 13.86 -8.54
N PRO A 129 16.68 13.13 -7.86
CA PRO A 129 16.81 11.68 -8.07
C PRO A 129 15.55 10.92 -7.65
N ILE A 130 14.88 11.32 -6.57
CA ILE A 130 13.65 10.68 -6.09
C ILE A 130 12.50 10.93 -7.08
N LEU A 131 12.35 12.17 -7.55
CA LEU A 131 11.34 12.52 -8.54
C LEU A 131 11.57 11.76 -9.86
N ALA A 132 12.82 11.65 -10.31
CA ALA A 132 13.16 10.92 -11.53
C ALA A 132 12.77 9.44 -11.42
N LYS A 133 13.11 8.77 -10.31
CA LYS A 133 12.71 7.38 -10.06
C LYS A 133 11.19 7.20 -9.99
N TYR A 134 10.49 8.10 -9.30
CA TYR A 134 9.03 8.08 -9.24
C TYR A 134 8.41 8.19 -10.64
N LYS A 135 8.86 9.16 -11.44
CA LYS A 135 8.37 9.34 -12.82
C LYS A 135 8.66 8.11 -13.67
N GLN A 136 9.88 7.58 -13.60
CA GLN A 136 10.27 6.38 -14.34
C GLN A 136 9.39 5.18 -13.98
N ALA A 137 9.15 4.93 -12.68
CA ALA A 137 8.31 3.82 -12.22
C ALA A 137 6.86 3.96 -12.69
N ARG A 138 6.34 5.19 -12.69
CA ARG A 138 4.97 5.49 -13.16
C ARG A 138 4.84 5.38 -14.68
N GLU A 139 5.75 5.96 -15.44
CA GLU A 139 5.75 5.93 -16.91
C GLU A 139 5.95 4.51 -17.45
N SER A 140 6.81 3.72 -16.79
CA SER A 140 7.05 2.32 -17.14
C SER A 140 5.97 1.38 -16.60
N GLN A 141 4.97 1.90 -15.88
CA GLN A 141 3.90 1.14 -15.23
C GLN A 141 4.42 -0.02 -14.36
N MET A 142 5.54 0.17 -13.67
CA MET A 142 6.24 -0.87 -12.90
C MET A 142 5.76 -0.99 -11.45
N ILE A 143 4.82 -0.14 -11.02
CA ILE A 143 4.27 -0.16 -9.66
C ILE A 143 2.74 -0.07 -9.68
N LEU A 144 2.09 -0.93 -8.89
CA LEU A 144 0.66 -0.88 -8.58
C LEU A 144 0.49 -0.64 -7.08
N TYR A 145 -0.35 0.33 -6.72
CA TYR A 145 -0.70 0.61 -5.33
C TYR A 145 -2.05 -0.03 -5.00
N VAL A 146 -2.11 -0.77 -3.90
CA VAL A 146 -3.34 -1.33 -3.34
C VAL A 146 -3.38 -0.96 -1.86
N SER A 147 -4.45 -0.31 -1.41
CA SER A 147 -4.54 0.13 -0.01
C SER A 147 -5.43 -0.79 0.82
N PHE A 148 -5.07 -1.00 2.07
CA PHE A 148 -5.89 -1.66 3.08
C PHE A 148 -5.94 -0.84 4.38
N THR A 149 -6.89 -1.14 5.26
CA THR A 149 -6.87 -0.60 6.62
C THR A 149 -7.02 -1.72 7.65
N SER A 150 -8.06 -2.55 7.51
CA SER A 150 -8.34 -3.63 8.45
C SER A 150 -7.56 -4.90 8.13
N VAL A 151 -7.48 -5.81 9.10
CA VAL A 151 -6.95 -7.16 8.88
C VAL A 151 -7.80 -7.94 7.87
N VAL A 152 -9.10 -7.67 7.79
CA VAL A 152 -10.01 -8.31 6.83
C VAL A 152 -9.68 -7.86 5.41
N ASP A 153 -9.51 -6.55 5.20
CA ASP A 153 -9.11 -5.97 3.91
C ASP A 153 -7.79 -6.60 3.45
N TYR A 154 -6.81 -6.64 4.36
CA TYR A 154 -5.49 -7.21 4.12
C TYR A 154 -5.59 -8.67 3.67
N MET A 155 -6.36 -9.50 4.37
CA MET A 155 -6.49 -10.93 4.05
C MET A 155 -7.18 -11.19 2.72
N TRP A 156 -8.20 -10.40 2.37
CA TRP A 156 -8.86 -10.50 1.06
C TRP A 156 -7.95 -10.07 -0.08
N LEU A 157 -7.28 -8.92 0.06
CA LEU A 157 -6.40 -8.37 -0.96
C LEU A 157 -5.13 -9.22 -1.13
N LEU A 158 -4.56 -9.74 -0.03
CA LEU A 158 -3.43 -10.66 -0.06
C LEU A 158 -3.78 -11.93 -0.84
N ARG A 159 -4.95 -12.52 -0.57
CA ARG A 159 -5.43 -13.69 -1.29
C ARG A 159 -5.55 -13.42 -2.79
N ALA A 160 -6.22 -12.34 -3.17
CA ALA A 160 -6.38 -11.96 -4.58
C ALA A 160 -5.02 -11.73 -5.28
N ALA A 161 -4.09 -11.07 -4.60
CA ALA A 161 -2.74 -10.87 -5.12
C ALA A 161 -1.99 -12.19 -5.30
N CYS A 162 -2.03 -13.09 -4.31
CA CYS A 162 -1.40 -14.42 -4.40
C CYS A 162 -2.01 -15.28 -5.52
N GLU A 163 -3.33 -15.25 -5.71
CA GLU A 163 -4.01 -15.94 -6.80
C GLU A 163 -3.52 -15.43 -8.18
N CYS A 164 -3.34 -14.12 -8.34
CA CYS A 164 -2.80 -13.55 -9.59
C CYS A 164 -1.32 -13.86 -9.80
N LEU A 165 -0.54 -13.96 -8.72
CA LEU A 165 0.90 -14.23 -8.77
C LEU A 165 1.23 -15.70 -9.04
N ALA A 166 0.26 -16.62 -8.89
CA ALA A 166 0.48 -18.05 -9.14
C ALA A 166 1.04 -18.34 -10.54
N ALA A 167 0.69 -17.54 -11.55
CA ALA A 167 1.16 -17.70 -12.93
C ALA A 167 2.64 -17.31 -13.16
N PHE A 168 3.31 -16.70 -12.17
CA PHE A 168 4.70 -16.25 -12.29
C PHE A 168 5.72 -17.27 -11.79
N GLU A 169 5.28 -18.28 -11.04
CA GLU A 169 6.14 -19.33 -10.49
C GLU A 169 7.40 -18.75 -9.79
N ASP A 170 8.60 -19.07 -10.27
CA ASP A 170 9.89 -18.65 -9.73
C ASP A 170 10.21 -17.14 -9.92
N ARG A 171 9.44 -16.45 -10.77
CA ARG A 171 9.56 -15.00 -10.99
C ARG A 171 8.78 -14.15 -9.99
N ALA A 172 7.98 -14.76 -9.11
CA ALA A 172 7.25 -14.06 -8.06
C ALA A 172 7.99 -14.10 -6.71
N VAL A 173 8.01 -12.96 -6.03
CA VAL A 173 8.49 -12.83 -4.64
C VAL A 173 7.36 -12.31 -3.77
N LEU A 174 7.19 -12.90 -2.58
CA LEU A 174 6.31 -12.37 -1.54
C LEU A 174 7.16 -11.74 -0.44
N PHE A 175 7.14 -10.42 -0.35
CA PHE A 175 7.83 -9.64 0.69
C PHE A 175 6.80 -9.12 1.71
N LEU A 176 6.48 -9.96 2.70
CA LEU A 176 5.40 -9.72 3.66
C LEU A 176 5.87 -8.91 4.87
N ALA A 177 6.01 -7.58 4.72
CA ALA A 177 6.53 -6.69 5.76
C ALA A 177 5.45 -5.92 6.54
N ALA A 178 4.16 -6.17 6.27
CA ALA A 178 3.06 -5.60 7.05
C ALA A 178 3.04 -6.15 8.49
N ALA A 179 2.64 -5.30 9.44
CA ALA A 179 2.36 -5.71 10.82
C ALA A 179 0.90 -6.18 10.89
N VAL A 180 0.70 -7.46 10.61
CA VAL A 180 -0.62 -8.09 10.59
C VAL A 180 -1.04 -8.43 12.02
N SER A 181 -2.31 -8.19 12.35
CA SER A 181 -2.88 -8.49 13.65
C SER A 181 -2.95 -10.00 13.89
N ASP A 182 -2.39 -10.47 15.01
CA ASP A 182 -2.41 -11.89 15.39
C ASP A 182 -3.81 -12.39 15.80
N PHE A 183 -4.69 -11.45 16.17
CA PHE A 183 -6.05 -11.70 16.63
C PHE A 183 -7.04 -10.84 15.85
N TYR A 184 -8.27 -11.31 15.72
CA TYR A 184 -9.40 -10.56 15.19
C TYR A 184 -10.66 -10.87 16.02
N ILE A 185 -11.68 -10.03 15.92
CA ILE A 185 -12.98 -10.25 16.55
C ILE A 185 -13.96 -10.77 15.49
N PRO A 186 -14.54 -11.97 15.66
CA PRO A 186 -15.58 -12.48 14.76
C PRO A 186 -16.75 -11.51 14.63
N GLN A 187 -17.31 -11.40 13.42
CA GLN A 187 -18.34 -10.40 13.11
C GLN A 187 -19.59 -10.52 13.98
N ASP A 188 -19.96 -11.73 14.40
CA ASP A 188 -21.08 -12.03 15.30
C ASP A 188 -20.84 -11.61 16.76
N MET A 189 -19.58 -11.36 17.14
CA MET A 189 -19.19 -10.90 18.48
C MET A 189 -19.05 -9.37 18.57
N MET A 190 -19.12 -8.65 17.45
CA MET A 190 -18.98 -7.19 17.42
C MET A 190 -20.23 -6.49 17.96
N LYS A 191 -20.04 -5.53 18.85
CA LYS A 191 -21.15 -4.71 19.39
C LYS A 191 -21.54 -3.62 18.39
N VAL A 192 -22.84 -3.28 18.33
CA VAL A 192 -23.35 -2.17 17.49
C VAL A 192 -22.87 -0.80 17.98
N LYS A 193 -22.68 -0.64 19.29
CA LYS A 193 -22.05 0.50 19.96
C LYS A 193 -21.70 0.09 21.39
N TRP A 194 -20.54 0.47 21.91
CA TRP A 194 -20.31 0.40 23.35
C TRP A 194 -21.17 1.46 24.05
N PRO A 195 -21.80 1.16 25.19
CA PRO A 195 -22.52 2.17 25.96
C PRO A 195 -21.57 3.34 26.23
N SER A 196 -21.97 4.53 25.81
CA SER A 196 -21.34 5.74 26.29
C SER A 196 -21.92 6.00 27.66
N ASP A 197 -21.23 5.57 28.71
CA ASP A 197 -21.54 5.97 30.08
C ASP A 197 -21.02 7.42 30.27
N TYR A 198 -21.70 8.37 29.65
CA TYR A 198 -21.59 9.81 29.86
C TYR A 198 -22.97 10.45 29.85
#